data_AF-A0ABD7G0G4-F1
#
_entry.id   AF-A0ABD7G0G4-F1
#
_cell.length_a   1.000
_cell.length_b   1.000
_cell.length_c   1.000
_cell.angle_alpha   90.00
_cell.angle_beta   90.00
_cell.angle_gamma   90.00
#
_symmetry.space_group_name_H-M   'P 1'
#
loop_
_entity.id
_entity.type
_entity.pdbx_description
1 polymer ?
#
loop_
_entity_poly.entity_id
_entity_poly.type
_entity_poly.pdbx_seq_one_letter_code
_entity_poly.pdbx_strand_id
1 'polypeptide(L)'
;MNKTFLSGVVGTLLFTSFQFSASGTESGVSSRIIGGEQAPVGAWPYMVSLTTRDKSMAWCGGSLLSERYVLTAAHCVDKKDPSTMDVIVGAYDMDNISAAERIRVKQIYVHQNYAYASGGNDIALLELESTPALNQFTSIATPVDFDELRENDLLTVIGFGARKEVNGDKSDYPTKLHQVDVPFMPIAACRTKGGSYATQGDNVFCAGVAGKDSCAGDSGGPIFFRTNRGLTQMGVVSWGAGCGQPDKPGVYTKLSAFNNWINDQRLGLSYRQKQVLGIVRLGNYTQRFEFTNTSINPINLTAPTPTASIGTQNIRVVTNTCPADLASGDSCYVDVEYDITTLTEGHIKLDFSSTTMSSGHVYAWRYFEALAPASTETVNYFANLPAHKVHVNDHPWTVQGNSLQTASLEKGQKSLLILENLPKGRLKFRYNVSSNSIWDKFNVYVNGKLEKDFWNNTEGMASISMYEPTNTVKLVYERSTLNDDALSKVMLSQFSHDPNLFDLPPITDSRSGGGGSLGGAALALLFGCGWLRRRQRV
;
A
#
# COMPACT_ATOMS: atom_id res chain seq x y z
N MET A 1 38.14 94.77 -33.58
CA MET A 1 36.88 95.29 -33.02
C MET A 1 36.09 94.12 -32.45
N ASN A 2 35.77 94.20 -31.15
CA ASN A 2 34.71 93.53 -30.37
C ASN A 2 33.79 92.55 -31.16
N LYS A 3 33.44 91.34 -30.70
CA LYS A 3 32.81 91.02 -29.40
C LYS A 3 32.91 89.51 -29.09
N THR A 4 32.83 89.25 -27.79
CA THR A 4 32.72 88.01 -27.02
C THR A 4 31.41 87.21 -27.18
N PHE A 5 31.54 85.88 -26.94
CA PHE A 5 30.58 84.87 -26.44
C PHE A 5 29.35 84.53 -27.31
N LEU A 6 28.82 83.29 -27.40
CA LEU A 6 28.77 82.17 -26.48
C LEU A 6 28.37 80.87 -27.23
N SER A 7 28.77 79.71 -26.69
CA SER A 7 28.04 78.42 -26.67
C SER A 7 27.93 77.55 -27.93
N GLY A 8 28.45 76.32 -27.81
CA GLY A 8 28.04 75.17 -28.62
C GLY A 8 29.10 74.06 -28.61
N VAL A 9 29.12 73.24 -27.55
CA VAL A 9 30.04 72.10 -27.40
C VAL A 9 29.81 71.08 -28.52
N VAL A 10 30.90 70.80 -29.25
CA VAL A 10 30.99 69.82 -30.33
C VAL A 10 31.14 68.41 -29.74
N GLY A 11 30.37 67.48 -30.28
CA GLY A 11 30.29 66.10 -29.80
C GLY A 11 31.51 65.24 -30.12
N THR A 12 31.59 64.11 -29.43
CA THR A 12 32.38 62.95 -29.88
C THR A 12 31.74 61.68 -29.31
N LEU A 13 31.59 60.67 -30.17
CA LEU A 13 31.03 59.35 -29.86
C LEU A 13 31.86 58.62 -28.79
N LEU A 14 31.15 57.96 -27.86
CA LEU A 14 31.65 56.82 -27.09
C LEU A 14 30.53 55.79 -26.97
N PHE A 15 30.82 54.58 -27.45
CA PHE A 15 29.98 53.39 -27.31
C PHE A 15 29.75 53.08 -25.82
N THR A 16 28.51 53.20 -25.35
CA THR A 16 28.08 52.64 -24.07
C THR A 16 27.23 51.40 -24.33
N SER A 17 27.80 50.24 -24.02
CA SER A 17 27.05 49.00 -23.83
C SER A 17 26.11 49.15 -22.63
N PHE A 18 24.83 49.44 -22.91
CA PHE A 18 23.79 49.32 -21.90
C PHE A 18 23.52 47.83 -21.67
N GLN A 19 24.01 47.31 -20.55
CA GLN A 19 23.44 46.12 -19.95
C GLN A 19 22.01 46.45 -19.53
N PHE A 20 21.05 45.95 -20.29
CA PHE A 20 19.66 45.95 -19.86
C PHE A 20 19.55 44.87 -18.78
N SER A 21 19.49 45.29 -17.51
CA SER A 21 18.98 44.45 -16.43
C SER A 21 17.51 44.18 -16.70
N ALA A 22 17.23 43.09 -17.41
CA ALA A 22 15.91 42.49 -17.37
C ALA A 22 15.74 41.87 -15.99
N SER A 23 14.92 42.53 -15.15
CA SER A 23 14.49 41.98 -13.86
C SER A 23 13.90 40.60 -14.11
N GLY A 24 14.44 39.59 -13.42
CA GLY A 24 13.92 38.25 -13.46
C GLY A 24 12.44 38.26 -13.12
N THR A 25 11.61 37.89 -14.09
CA THR A 25 10.39 37.17 -13.77
C THR A 25 10.86 35.78 -13.37
N GLU A 26 11.14 35.59 -12.07
CA GLU A 26 10.92 34.30 -11.44
C GLU A 26 9.46 33.92 -11.72
N SER A 27 9.22 33.24 -12.83
CA SER A 27 8.02 32.44 -12.98
C SER A 27 8.14 31.35 -11.94
N GLY A 28 7.56 31.60 -10.76
CA GLY A 28 7.49 30.66 -9.66
C GLY A 28 6.96 29.33 -10.16
N VAL A 29 7.86 28.36 -10.33
CA VAL A 29 7.51 26.97 -10.58
C VAL A 29 6.93 26.44 -9.27
N SER A 30 5.63 26.54 -9.14
CA SER A 30 4.86 25.86 -8.10
C SER A 30 4.08 24.73 -8.76
N SER A 31 4.53 23.49 -8.61
CA SER A 31 3.70 22.30 -8.92
C SER A 31 4.27 21.01 -8.29
N ARG A 32 3.34 20.14 -7.88
CA ARG A 32 3.38 19.14 -6.79
C ARG A 32 2.16 18.18 -7.02
N ILE A 33 2.16 16.86 -6.81
CA ILE A 33 2.33 15.74 -7.78
C ILE A 33 3.43 16.03 -8.80
N ILE A 34 4.18 15.05 -9.33
CA ILE A 34 5.29 15.41 -10.23
C ILE A 34 4.67 16.19 -11.41
N GLY A 35 4.92 17.50 -11.47
CA GLY A 35 4.30 18.44 -12.40
C GLY A 35 2.81 18.82 -12.19
N GLY A 36 2.16 18.48 -11.07
CA GLY A 36 0.72 18.72 -10.82
C GLY A 36 0.38 20.01 -10.05
N GLU A 37 -0.89 20.40 -10.00
CA GLU A 37 -1.35 21.59 -9.26
C GLU A 37 -2.34 21.23 -8.16
N GLN A 38 -2.54 22.12 -7.20
CA GLN A 38 -3.59 21.91 -6.20
C GLN A 38 -4.95 21.91 -6.89
N ALA A 39 -5.77 20.89 -6.63
CA ALA A 39 -7.08 20.79 -7.23
C ALA A 39 -8.03 21.88 -6.69
N PRO A 40 -8.94 22.42 -7.51
CA PRO A 40 -9.97 23.32 -7.04
C PRO A 40 -10.88 22.63 -6.01
N VAL A 41 -11.29 23.36 -4.98
CA VAL A 41 -12.21 22.86 -3.95
C VAL A 41 -13.52 22.40 -4.61
N GLY A 42 -13.96 21.18 -4.30
CA GLY A 42 -15.22 20.64 -4.81
C GLY A 42 -15.21 20.16 -6.27
N ALA A 43 -14.07 20.24 -6.98
CA ALA A 43 -13.98 19.75 -8.35
C ALA A 43 -14.10 18.21 -8.46
N TRP A 44 -13.69 17.50 -7.40
CA TRP A 44 -13.59 16.04 -7.37
C TRP A 44 -14.31 15.44 -6.15
N PRO A 45 -15.64 15.60 -6.06
CA PRO A 45 -16.41 15.18 -4.89
C PRO A 45 -16.32 13.68 -4.64
N TYR A 46 -16.25 12.87 -5.70
CA TYR A 46 -16.11 11.41 -5.61
C TYR A 46 -14.70 10.94 -5.24
N MET A 47 -13.75 11.84 -4.93
CA MET A 47 -12.41 11.43 -4.45
C MET A 47 -12.52 10.75 -3.09
N VAL A 48 -11.85 9.61 -2.94
CA VAL A 48 -11.83 8.84 -1.69
C VAL A 48 -10.39 8.59 -1.25
N SER A 49 -10.11 8.75 0.05
CA SER A 49 -8.85 8.32 0.67
C SER A 49 -9.07 7.12 1.58
N LEU A 50 -8.23 6.10 1.47
CA LEU A 50 -8.24 4.91 2.33
C LEU A 50 -7.29 5.12 3.51
N THR A 51 -7.79 4.96 4.73
CA THR A 51 -7.05 5.24 5.96
C THR A 51 -7.15 4.10 6.96
N THR A 52 -6.19 4.02 7.88
CA THR A 52 -6.28 3.05 8.98
C THR A 52 -7.44 3.50 9.86
N ARG A 53 -8.16 2.53 10.44
CA ARG A 53 -9.30 2.79 11.33
C ARG A 53 -8.95 3.91 12.32
N ASP A 54 -9.78 4.96 12.31
CA ASP A 54 -9.68 6.13 13.18
C ASP A 54 -8.35 6.93 13.05
N LYS A 55 -7.61 6.78 11.94
CA LYS A 55 -6.40 7.55 11.61
C LYS A 55 -6.61 8.41 10.36
N SER A 56 -5.85 9.50 10.24
CA SER A 56 -5.91 10.41 9.08
C SER A 56 -4.83 10.15 8.04
N MET A 57 -3.88 9.24 8.31
CA MET A 57 -2.84 8.90 7.34
C MET A 57 -3.42 7.96 6.27
N ALA A 58 -3.50 8.47 5.04
CA ALA A 58 -3.93 7.69 3.89
C ALA A 58 -2.77 6.89 3.30
N TRP A 59 -3.02 5.66 2.85
CA TRP A 59 -2.02 4.85 2.12
C TRP A 59 -2.39 4.64 0.64
N CYS A 60 -3.67 4.80 0.29
CA CYS A 60 -4.19 4.67 -1.06
C CYS A 60 -5.36 5.63 -1.30
N GLY A 61 -5.63 5.92 -2.57
CA GLY A 61 -6.83 6.58 -3.04
C GLY A 61 -7.92 5.61 -3.49
N GLY A 62 -9.04 6.17 -3.91
CA GLY A 62 -10.19 5.48 -4.48
C GLY A 62 -11.17 6.47 -5.07
N SER A 63 -12.28 5.97 -5.61
CA SER A 63 -13.38 6.79 -6.09
C SER A 63 -14.74 6.25 -5.68
N LEU A 64 -15.66 7.14 -5.30
CA LEU A 64 -17.02 6.77 -4.95
C LEU A 64 -17.84 6.51 -6.22
N LEU A 65 -18.29 5.26 -6.37
CA LEU A 65 -18.96 4.77 -7.57
C LEU A 65 -20.49 4.74 -7.46
N SER A 66 -20.99 4.48 -6.26
CA SER A 66 -22.41 4.53 -5.93
C SER A 66 -22.59 4.59 -4.42
N GLU A 67 -23.84 4.61 -3.96
CA GLU A 67 -24.21 4.81 -2.55
C GLU A 67 -23.37 4.04 -1.53
N ARG A 68 -22.98 2.78 -1.81
CA ARG A 68 -22.21 1.96 -0.84
C ARG A 68 -20.91 1.40 -1.40
N TYR A 69 -20.44 1.89 -2.54
CA TYR A 69 -19.33 1.25 -3.24
C TYR A 69 -18.22 2.24 -3.60
N VAL A 70 -17.02 1.95 -3.10
CA VAL A 70 -15.78 2.65 -3.45
C VAL A 70 -14.93 1.74 -4.32
N LEU A 71 -14.47 2.26 -5.46
CA LEU A 71 -13.53 1.61 -6.35
C LEU A 71 -12.10 1.97 -5.96
N THR A 72 -11.20 1.00 -5.94
CA THR A 72 -9.77 1.18 -5.65
C THR A 72 -8.96 0.05 -6.32
N ALA A 73 -7.65 0.02 -6.08
CA ALA A 73 -6.77 -1.05 -6.56
C ALA A 73 -6.79 -2.25 -5.60
N ALA A 74 -6.62 -3.45 -6.14
CA ALA A 74 -6.56 -4.67 -5.33
C ALA A 74 -5.34 -4.66 -4.40
N HIS A 75 -4.17 -4.20 -4.86
CA HIS A 75 -2.96 -4.16 -4.04
C HIS A 75 -3.09 -3.28 -2.79
N CYS A 76 -4.04 -2.33 -2.78
CA CYS A 76 -4.33 -1.50 -1.62
C CYS A 76 -5.02 -2.26 -0.49
N VAL A 77 -5.75 -3.35 -0.82
CA VAL A 77 -6.73 -3.96 0.09
C VAL A 77 -6.72 -5.49 0.14
N ASP A 78 -5.94 -6.15 -0.74
CA ASP A 78 -5.91 -7.61 -0.81
C ASP A 78 -5.56 -8.24 0.54
N LYS A 79 -6.38 -9.22 0.93
CA LYS A 79 -6.30 -9.96 2.20
C LYS A 79 -6.36 -9.10 3.47
N LYS A 80 -6.61 -7.78 3.39
CA LYS A 80 -6.80 -6.94 4.58
C LYS A 80 -8.11 -7.25 5.29
N ASP A 81 -8.16 -6.91 6.58
CA ASP A 81 -9.41 -6.94 7.33
C ASP A 81 -10.17 -5.60 7.19
N PRO A 82 -11.39 -5.57 6.61
CA PRO A 82 -12.19 -4.36 6.50
C PRO A 82 -12.38 -3.63 7.83
N SER A 83 -12.41 -4.35 8.96
CA SER A 83 -12.56 -3.75 10.29
C SER A 83 -11.41 -2.80 10.67
N THR A 84 -10.25 -2.93 10.03
CA THR A 84 -9.03 -2.17 10.31
C THR A 84 -8.90 -0.90 9.48
N MET A 85 -9.91 -0.57 8.67
CA MET A 85 -9.86 0.56 7.77
C MET A 85 -11.15 1.38 7.72
N ASP A 86 -10.97 2.63 7.31
CA ASP A 86 -12.00 3.57 6.93
C ASP A 86 -11.72 4.15 5.55
N VAL A 87 -12.76 4.68 4.93
CA VAL A 87 -12.66 5.60 3.80
C VAL A 87 -13.02 7.01 4.23
N ILE A 88 -12.39 8.00 3.62
CA ILE A 88 -12.79 9.41 3.70
C ILE A 88 -13.34 9.79 2.32
N VAL A 89 -14.65 9.94 2.25
CA VAL A 89 -15.39 10.31 1.03
C VAL A 89 -15.43 11.83 0.88
N GLY A 90 -15.20 12.35 -0.32
CA GLY A 90 -15.04 13.79 -0.53
C GLY A 90 -13.71 14.30 0.00
N ALA A 91 -12.68 13.46 0.00
CA ALA A 91 -11.36 13.80 0.54
C ALA A 91 -10.76 14.99 -0.24
N TYR A 92 -10.48 16.08 0.47
CA TYR A 92 -9.85 17.27 -0.11
C TYR A 92 -8.70 17.78 0.74
N ASP A 93 -8.92 18.03 2.04
CA ASP A 93 -7.89 18.51 2.97
C ASP A 93 -7.74 17.50 4.11
N MET A 94 -6.62 16.78 4.14
CA MET A 94 -6.34 15.72 5.10
C MET A 94 -5.94 16.27 6.48
N ASP A 95 -5.59 17.57 6.57
CA ASP A 95 -5.43 18.27 7.86
C ASP A 95 -6.79 18.71 8.43
N ASN A 96 -7.81 18.84 7.57
CA ASN A 96 -9.16 19.23 7.96
C ASN A 96 -10.24 18.41 7.21
N ILE A 97 -10.55 17.24 7.75
CA ILE A 97 -11.55 16.33 7.19
C ILE A 97 -13.00 16.70 7.53
N SER A 98 -13.27 17.88 8.09
CA SER A 98 -14.63 18.26 8.54
C SER A 98 -15.65 18.41 7.41
N ALA A 99 -15.18 18.70 6.18
CA ALA A 99 -16.02 18.77 4.99
C ALA A 99 -16.12 17.43 4.23
N ALA A 100 -15.44 16.39 4.73
CA ALA A 100 -15.45 15.05 4.18
C ALA A 100 -16.17 14.09 5.13
N GLU A 101 -16.53 12.90 4.66
CA GLU A 101 -17.24 11.91 5.45
C GLU A 101 -16.37 10.68 5.69
N ARG A 102 -16.08 10.39 6.96
CA ARG A 102 -15.39 9.16 7.35
C ARG A 102 -16.40 8.04 7.51
N ILE A 103 -16.21 6.96 6.74
CA ILE A 103 -17.12 5.81 6.74
C ILE A 103 -16.30 4.53 6.87
N ARG A 104 -16.82 3.59 7.65
CA ARG A 104 -16.21 2.27 7.83
C ARG A 104 -16.42 1.40 6.60
N VAL A 105 -15.41 0.60 6.30
CA VAL A 105 -15.52 -0.46 5.29
C VAL A 105 -16.17 -1.68 5.93
N LYS A 106 -17.21 -2.21 5.28
CA LYS A 106 -17.93 -3.41 5.69
C LYS A 106 -17.33 -4.66 5.03
N GLN A 107 -17.12 -4.63 3.71
CA GLN A 107 -16.52 -5.73 2.96
C GLN A 107 -15.54 -5.24 1.88
N ILE A 108 -14.65 -6.14 1.47
CA ILE A 108 -13.65 -5.93 0.42
C ILE A 108 -13.83 -7.03 -0.63
N TYR A 109 -13.98 -6.63 -1.88
CA TYR A 109 -14.04 -7.52 -3.04
C TYR A 109 -12.86 -7.24 -3.95
N VAL A 110 -11.96 -8.20 -4.07
CA VAL A 110 -10.81 -8.18 -4.97
C VAL A 110 -11.12 -9.04 -6.18
N HIS A 111 -10.68 -8.62 -7.35
CA HIS A 111 -10.82 -9.44 -8.56
C HIS A 111 -10.15 -10.81 -8.37
N GLN A 112 -10.85 -11.88 -8.74
CA GLN A 112 -10.45 -13.27 -8.46
C GLN A 112 -9.11 -13.66 -9.10
N ASN A 113 -8.76 -13.02 -10.22
CA ASN A 113 -7.50 -13.26 -10.95
C ASN A 113 -6.38 -12.27 -10.56
N TYR A 114 -6.56 -11.46 -9.51
CA TYR A 114 -5.49 -10.62 -8.99
C TYR A 114 -4.45 -11.48 -8.25
N ALA A 115 -3.17 -11.29 -8.58
CA ALA A 115 -2.04 -11.91 -7.89
C ALA A 115 -1.03 -10.89 -7.37
N TYR A 116 -0.68 -9.91 -8.20
CA TYR A 116 0.20 -8.78 -7.88
C TYR A 116 -0.04 -7.68 -8.93
N ALA A 117 0.27 -6.42 -8.60
CA ALA A 117 -0.09 -5.26 -9.45
C ALA A 117 0.39 -5.38 -10.90
N SER A 118 1.65 -5.77 -11.15
CA SER A 118 2.18 -5.92 -12.50
C SER A 118 1.67 -7.15 -13.26
N GLY A 119 0.89 -8.02 -12.61
CA GLY A 119 0.14 -9.11 -13.26
C GLY A 119 -1.22 -8.66 -13.81
N GLY A 120 -1.61 -7.40 -13.59
CA GLY A 120 -2.93 -6.87 -13.96
C GLY A 120 -4.04 -7.33 -13.02
N ASN A 121 -5.29 -7.10 -13.45
CA ASN A 121 -6.50 -7.32 -12.63
C ASN A 121 -6.45 -6.61 -11.28
N ASP A 122 -5.71 -5.50 -11.19
CA ASP A 122 -5.48 -4.76 -9.96
C ASP A 122 -6.67 -3.81 -9.69
N ILE A 123 -7.78 -4.42 -9.27
CA ILE A 123 -9.05 -3.76 -9.03
C ILE A 123 -9.76 -4.36 -7.83
N ALA A 124 -10.33 -3.50 -7.01
CA ALA A 124 -11.15 -3.87 -5.87
C ALA A 124 -12.33 -2.92 -5.68
N LEU A 125 -13.40 -3.44 -5.08
CA LEU A 125 -14.56 -2.69 -4.61
C LEU A 125 -14.68 -2.85 -3.09
N LEU A 126 -14.98 -1.75 -2.41
CA LEU A 126 -15.24 -1.71 -0.98
C LEU A 126 -16.73 -1.47 -0.77
N GLU A 127 -17.39 -2.36 -0.01
CA GLU A 127 -18.74 -2.12 0.50
C GLU A 127 -18.65 -1.25 1.75
N LEU A 128 -19.40 -0.15 1.80
CA LEU A 128 -19.46 0.76 2.94
C LEU A 128 -20.54 0.37 3.95
N GLU A 129 -20.27 0.56 5.23
CA GLU A 129 -21.22 0.28 6.32
C GLU A 129 -22.45 1.20 6.25
N SER A 130 -22.28 2.45 5.80
CA SER A 130 -23.34 3.44 5.58
C SER A 130 -23.20 4.13 4.23
N THR A 131 -24.33 4.67 3.73
CA THR A 131 -24.37 5.49 2.52
C THR A 131 -23.84 6.90 2.81
N PRO A 132 -22.85 7.42 2.06
CA PRO A 132 -22.38 8.79 2.22
C PRO A 132 -23.45 9.82 1.88
N ALA A 133 -23.48 10.93 2.61
CA ALA A 133 -24.35 12.08 2.35
C ALA A 133 -24.02 12.81 1.04
N LEU A 134 -22.77 12.70 0.56
CA LEU A 134 -22.26 13.42 -0.60
C LEU A 134 -23.04 13.14 -1.90
N ASN A 135 -23.70 11.97 -2.01
CA ASN A 135 -24.57 11.53 -3.13
C ASN A 135 -24.11 11.98 -4.53
N GLN A 136 -22.80 11.99 -4.77
CA GLN A 136 -22.16 12.38 -6.02
C GLN A 136 -21.16 11.30 -6.39
N PHE A 137 -21.34 10.73 -7.58
CA PHE A 137 -20.64 9.52 -8.00
C PHE A 137 -19.88 9.75 -9.30
N THR A 138 -18.77 9.04 -9.45
CA THR A 138 -18.03 9.00 -10.71
C THR A 138 -18.72 8.10 -11.74
N SER A 139 -18.56 8.43 -13.02
CA SER A 139 -18.91 7.53 -14.14
C SER A 139 -17.71 6.67 -14.53
N ILE A 140 -17.95 5.41 -14.86
CA ILE A 140 -16.90 4.49 -15.32
C ILE A 140 -16.92 4.37 -16.84
N ALA A 141 -15.73 4.32 -17.44
CA ALA A 141 -15.56 4.08 -18.87
C ALA A 141 -16.15 2.72 -19.30
N THR A 142 -16.91 2.75 -20.38
CA THR A 142 -17.29 1.58 -21.17
C THR A 142 -16.25 1.35 -22.28
N PRO A 143 -16.31 0.24 -23.04
CA PRO A 143 -15.45 0.07 -24.20
C PRO A 143 -15.53 1.24 -25.18
N VAL A 144 -16.73 1.77 -25.43
CA VAL A 144 -16.96 2.91 -26.33
C VAL A 144 -16.23 4.17 -25.87
N ASP A 145 -16.26 4.46 -24.56
CA ASP A 145 -15.54 5.61 -24.00
C ASP A 145 -14.03 5.46 -24.14
N PHE A 146 -13.53 4.24 -23.93
CA PHE A 146 -12.09 3.98 -24.03
C PHE A 146 -11.60 4.08 -25.46
N ASP A 147 -12.42 3.72 -26.44
CA ASP A 147 -12.13 3.84 -27.87
C ASP A 147 -12.11 5.30 -28.37
N GLU A 148 -12.47 6.29 -27.54
CA GLU A 148 -12.28 7.71 -27.84
C GLU A 148 -10.82 8.15 -27.65
N LEU A 149 -10.06 7.50 -26.77
CA LEU A 149 -8.68 7.88 -26.45
C LEU A 149 -7.74 7.73 -27.65
N ARG A 150 -6.91 8.74 -27.87
CA ARG A 150 -5.82 8.76 -28.84
C ARG A 150 -4.49 8.99 -28.11
N GLU A 151 -3.42 8.51 -28.73
CA GLU A 151 -2.07 8.71 -28.18
C GLU A 151 -1.81 10.21 -27.92
N ASN A 152 -1.26 10.52 -26.75
CA ASN A 152 -1.03 11.86 -26.21
C ASN A 152 -2.26 12.66 -25.77
N ASP A 153 -3.48 12.10 -25.82
CA ASP A 153 -4.62 12.71 -25.13
C ASP A 153 -4.31 12.90 -23.65
N LEU A 154 -4.68 14.05 -23.11
CA LEU A 154 -4.43 14.37 -21.71
C LEU A 154 -5.50 13.74 -20.83
N LEU A 155 -5.07 12.90 -19.90
CA LEU A 155 -5.89 12.38 -18.82
C LEU A 155 -5.52 13.07 -17.51
N THR A 156 -6.52 13.32 -16.67
CA THR A 156 -6.30 13.96 -15.35
C THR A 156 -6.26 12.90 -14.26
N VAL A 157 -5.13 12.80 -13.56
CA VAL A 157 -4.98 12.01 -12.32
C VAL A 157 -5.20 12.93 -11.13
N ILE A 158 -5.87 12.45 -10.10
CA ILE A 158 -6.03 13.17 -8.83
C ILE A 158 -5.56 12.31 -7.66
N GLY A 159 -5.01 12.95 -6.63
CA GLY A 159 -4.61 12.24 -5.42
C GLY A 159 -3.76 13.03 -4.44
N PHE A 160 -3.23 12.30 -3.46
CA PHE A 160 -2.40 12.80 -2.36
C PHE A 160 -1.00 12.19 -2.38
N GLY A 161 -0.57 11.69 -3.53
CA GLY A 161 0.70 11.01 -3.70
C GLY A 161 1.91 11.91 -3.53
N ALA A 162 3.05 11.26 -3.31
CA ALA A 162 4.34 11.90 -3.16
C ALA A 162 4.66 12.77 -4.39
N ARG A 163 5.26 13.92 -4.13
CA ARG A 163 5.47 14.95 -5.16
C ARG A 163 6.93 15.05 -5.59
N LYS A 164 7.77 14.28 -4.90
CA LYS A 164 9.21 14.21 -5.12
C LYS A 164 9.70 12.79 -4.91
N GLU A 165 10.46 12.29 -5.87
CA GLU A 165 11.25 11.05 -5.76
C GLU A 165 12.72 11.38 -6.03
N VAL A 166 13.61 11.00 -5.12
CA VAL A 166 15.07 11.12 -5.28
C VAL A 166 15.71 9.82 -4.86
N ASN A 167 16.46 9.15 -5.76
CA ASN A 167 17.09 7.85 -5.50
C ASN A 167 16.13 6.78 -4.96
N GLY A 168 14.85 6.82 -5.35
CA GLY A 168 13.80 5.92 -4.87
C GLY A 168 13.09 6.37 -3.58
N ASP A 169 13.65 7.36 -2.86
CA ASP A 169 13.02 7.94 -1.68
C ASP A 169 11.94 8.93 -2.08
N LYS A 170 10.72 8.67 -1.61
CA LYS A 170 9.52 9.46 -1.92
C LYS A 170 9.20 10.40 -0.76
N SER A 171 8.96 11.67 -1.08
CA SER A 171 8.74 12.72 -0.08
C SER A 171 7.74 13.76 -0.55
N ASP A 172 7.45 14.71 0.35
CA ASP A 172 6.60 15.86 0.09
C ASP A 172 5.15 15.49 -0.24
N TYR A 173 4.50 14.71 0.63
CA TYR A 173 3.08 14.37 0.51
C TYR A 173 2.20 15.62 0.73
N PRO A 174 1.29 15.96 -0.19
CA PRO A 174 0.38 17.07 -0.01
C PRO A 174 -0.71 16.71 1.00
N THR A 175 -1.11 17.67 1.82
CA THR A 175 -2.29 17.51 2.68
C THR A 175 -3.58 17.89 1.95
N LYS A 176 -3.49 18.71 0.90
CA LYS A 176 -4.61 19.07 0.01
C LYS A 176 -4.60 18.26 -1.27
N LEU A 177 -5.76 18.01 -1.86
CA LEU A 177 -5.90 17.25 -3.10
C LEU A 177 -5.17 17.97 -4.24
N HIS A 178 -4.42 17.21 -5.04
CA HIS A 178 -3.76 17.70 -6.25
C HIS A 178 -4.28 16.96 -7.48
N GLN A 179 -4.04 17.58 -8.64
CA GLN A 179 -4.37 17.04 -9.95
C GLN A 179 -3.18 17.21 -10.90
N VAL A 180 -3.01 16.29 -11.84
CA VAL A 180 -2.01 16.38 -12.90
C VAL A 180 -2.55 15.82 -14.21
N ASP A 181 -2.24 16.48 -15.31
CA ASP A 181 -2.52 15.95 -16.64
C ASP A 181 -1.34 15.13 -17.16
N VAL A 182 -1.63 13.89 -17.55
CA VAL A 182 -0.66 12.93 -18.09
C VAL A 182 -1.11 12.45 -19.48
N PRO A 183 -0.19 12.35 -20.46
CA PRO A 183 -0.56 11.90 -21.79
C PRO A 183 -0.83 10.39 -21.82
N PHE A 184 -1.87 10.00 -22.56
CA PHE A 184 -2.19 8.61 -22.86
C PHE A 184 -1.09 7.95 -23.67
N MET A 185 -0.74 6.71 -23.29
CA MET A 185 0.17 5.86 -24.04
C MET A 185 -0.52 4.54 -24.39
N PRO A 186 -0.69 4.23 -25.70
CA PRO A 186 -1.22 2.95 -26.14
C PRO A 186 -0.43 1.77 -25.56
N ILE A 187 -1.11 0.69 -25.21
CA ILE A 187 -0.48 -0.49 -24.57
C ILE A 187 0.67 -1.08 -25.40
N ALA A 188 0.56 -1.03 -26.73
CA ALA A 188 1.63 -1.46 -27.63
C ALA A 188 2.91 -0.65 -27.45
N ALA A 189 2.81 0.68 -27.36
CA ALA A 189 3.94 1.56 -27.08
C ALA A 189 4.48 1.33 -25.66
N CYS A 190 3.60 1.11 -24.68
CA CYS A 190 4.00 0.84 -23.31
C CYS A 190 4.84 -0.46 -23.19
N ARG A 191 4.45 -1.53 -23.89
CA ARG A 191 5.21 -2.80 -23.91
C ARG A 191 6.63 -2.62 -24.43
N THR A 192 6.88 -1.64 -25.32
CA THR A 192 8.24 -1.36 -25.83
C THR A 192 9.21 -0.85 -24.77
N LYS A 193 8.72 -0.40 -23.60
CA LYS A 193 9.56 0.05 -22.49
C LYS A 193 10.32 -1.07 -21.79
N GLY A 194 10.03 -2.34 -22.10
CA GLY A 194 10.79 -3.49 -21.62
C GLY A 194 10.51 -3.84 -20.15
N GLY A 195 11.27 -4.78 -19.59
CA GLY A 195 11.08 -5.25 -18.21
C GLY A 195 9.64 -5.74 -17.95
N SER A 196 9.07 -5.34 -16.81
CA SER A 196 7.68 -5.67 -16.44
C SER A 196 6.62 -5.07 -17.38
N TYR A 197 6.96 -4.06 -18.20
CA TYR A 197 6.04 -3.49 -19.17
C TYR A 197 5.80 -4.43 -20.36
N ALA A 198 6.80 -5.22 -20.76
CA ALA A 198 6.74 -6.07 -21.94
C ALA A 198 5.65 -7.14 -21.89
N THR A 199 5.24 -7.55 -20.68
CA THR A 199 4.27 -8.63 -20.45
C THR A 199 2.88 -8.11 -20.06
N GLN A 200 2.63 -6.80 -20.12
CA GLN A 200 1.33 -6.24 -19.70
C GLN A 200 0.20 -6.68 -20.64
N GLY A 201 -0.94 -7.09 -20.08
CA GLY A 201 -2.14 -7.49 -20.82
C GLY A 201 -2.96 -6.31 -21.35
N ASP A 202 -4.06 -6.59 -22.03
CA ASP A 202 -4.97 -5.55 -22.57
C ASP A 202 -5.97 -5.02 -21.52
N ASN A 203 -5.94 -5.58 -20.31
CA ASN A 203 -6.72 -5.13 -19.14
C ASN A 203 -6.06 -3.95 -18.39
N VAL A 204 -4.98 -3.39 -18.92
CA VAL A 204 -4.30 -2.21 -18.41
C VAL A 204 -4.01 -1.23 -19.55
N PHE A 205 -3.70 0.01 -19.20
CA PHE A 205 -3.13 1.00 -20.12
C PHE A 205 -2.08 1.85 -19.41
N CYS A 206 -1.33 2.63 -20.16
CA CYS A 206 -0.25 3.45 -19.63
C CYS A 206 -0.53 4.94 -19.87
N ALA A 207 -0.04 5.77 -18.97
CA ALA A 207 -0.06 7.22 -19.14
C ALA A 207 1.11 7.84 -18.37
N GLY A 208 1.58 8.99 -18.82
CA GLY A 208 2.67 9.73 -18.17
C GLY A 208 3.92 9.88 -19.02
N VAL A 209 4.72 10.87 -18.63
CA VAL A 209 5.99 11.26 -19.26
C VAL A 209 6.97 11.73 -18.19
N ALA A 210 8.22 11.94 -18.57
CA ALA A 210 9.22 12.54 -17.68
C ALA A 210 8.66 13.82 -17.02
N GLY A 211 8.75 13.91 -15.70
CA GLY A 211 8.29 15.05 -14.93
C GLY A 211 6.77 15.18 -14.75
N LYS A 212 5.96 14.22 -15.24
CA LYS A 212 4.51 14.17 -15.00
C LYS A 212 4.00 12.75 -14.80
N ASP A 213 3.63 12.41 -13.56
CA ASP A 213 3.17 11.06 -13.21
C ASP A 213 2.40 11.01 -11.90
N SER A 214 1.62 9.94 -11.72
CA SER A 214 1.12 9.47 -10.43
C SER A 214 2.27 8.93 -9.58
N CYS A 215 2.16 9.00 -8.24
CA CYS A 215 3.20 8.49 -7.36
C CYS A 215 2.67 7.76 -6.13
N ALA A 216 3.56 7.29 -5.24
CA ALA A 216 3.15 6.57 -4.04
C ALA A 216 2.19 7.41 -3.20
N GLY A 217 1.05 6.82 -2.83
CA GLY A 217 -0.08 7.52 -2.20
C GLY A 217 -1.23 7.82 -3.17
N ASP A 218 -0.98 7.84 -4.48
CA ASP A 218 -2.03 7.88 -5.51
C ASP A 218 -2.55 6.49 -5.89
N SER A 219 -1.86 5.42 -5.49
CA SER A 219 -2.28 4.03 -5.68
C SER A 219 -3.76 3.82 -5.36
N GLY A 220 -4.50 3.17 -6.25
CA GLY A 220 -5.95 2.99 -6.13
C GLY A 220 -6.79 4.22 -6.49
N GLY A 221 -6.18 5.38 -6.66
CA GLY A 221 -6.83 6.62 -7.08
C GLY A 221 -7.29 6.61 -8.54
N PRO A 222 -8.20 7.53 -8.90
CA PRO A 222 -8.79 7.58 -10.23
C PRO A 222 -7.97 8.38 -11.26
N ILE A 223 -8.08 7.97 -12.53
CA ILE A 223 -7.62 8.74 -13.69
C ILE A 223 -8.80 8.98 -14.64
N PHE A 224 -8.96 10.23 -15.10
CA PHE A 224 -10.13 10.72 -15.83
C PHE A 224 -9.80 11.16 -17.25
N PHE A 225 -10.79 11.04 -18.12
CA PHE A 225 -10.81 11.66 -19.44
C PHE A 225 -12.18 12.28 -19.71
N ARG A 226 -12.23 13.37 -20.46
CA ARG A 226 -13.49 14.00 -20.86
C ARG A 226 -13.93 13.41 -22.20
N THR A 227 -14.77 12.39 -22.12
CA THR A 227 -15.37 11.74 -23.28
C THR A 227 -16.53 12.58 -23.82
N ASN A 228 -17.12 12.17 -24.94
CA ASN A 228 -18.35 12.76 -25.44
C ASN A 228 -19.53 12.66 -24.45
N ARG A 229 -19.47 11.74 -23.48
CA ARG A 229 -20.46 11.61 -22.38
C ARG A 229 -20.15 12.47 -21.17
N GLY A 230 -19.02 13.18 -21.18
CA GLY A 230 -18.53 13.99 -20.08
C GLY A 230 -17.35 13.36 -19.35
N LEU A 231 -17.08 13.86 -18.16
CA LEU A 231 -15.94 13.45 -17.35
C LEU A 231 -16.13 12.00 -16.87
N THR A 232 -15.24 11.11 -17.31
CA THR A 232 -15.37 9.67 -17.12
C THR A 232 -14.07 9.10 -16.55
N GLN A 233 -14.18 8.24 -15.53
CA GLN A 233 -13.03 7.54 -14.98
C GLN A 233 -12.61 6.41 -15.93
N MET A 234 -11.40 6.53 -16.47
CA MET A 234 -10.84 5.59 -17.43
C MET A 234 -10.11 4.44 -16.74
N GLY A 235 -9.54 4.72 -15.57
CA GLY A 235 -8.66 3.79 -14.90
C GLY A 235 -8.55 3.96 -13.39
N VAL A 236 -7.75 3.06 -12.82
CA VAL A 236 -7.32 3.06 -11.42
C VAL A 236 -5.79 3.00 -11.41
N VAL A 237 -5.13 3.89 -10.67
CA VAL A 237 -3.67 3.92 -10.49
C VAL A 237 -3.21 2.59 -9.91
N SER A 238 -2.33 1.86 -10.61
CA SER A 238 -1.89 0.52 -10.21
C SER A 238 -0.41 0.51 -9.81
N TRP A 239 0.51 0.72 -10.75
CA TRP A 239 1.95 0.67 -10.49
C TRP A 239 2.77 1.48 -11.51
N GLY A 240 4.06 1.68 -11.25
CA GLY A 240 5.01 2.31 -12.16
C GLY A 240 6.45 2.08 -11.67
N ALA A 241 7.42 2.17 -12.57
CA ALA A 241 8.84 1.99 -12.24
C ALA A 241 9.47 3.31 -11.74
N GLY A 242 9.07 3.74 -10.55
CA GLY A 242 9.35 5.09 -10.05
C GLY A 242 8.33 6.10 -10.56
N CYS A 243 8.41 7.32 -10.08
CA CYS A 243 7.45 8.37 -10.43
C CYS A 243 8.10 9.41 -11.34
N GLY A 244 7.49 9.68 -12.50
CA GLY A 244 7.89 10.79 -13.38
C GLY A 244 9.30 10.64 -13.97
N GLN A 245 9.82 9.42 -14.01
CA GLN A 245 11.11 9.13 -14.64
C GLN A 245 10.97 9.07 -16.16
N PRO A 246 12.02 9.45 -16.93
CA PRO A 246 12.03 9.26 -18.36
C PRO A 246 11.77 7.81 -18.75
N ASP A 247 10.90 7.61 -19.75
CA ASP A 247 10.54 6.31 -20.32
C ASP A 247 9.89 5.29 -19.38
N LYS A 248 9.39 5.72 -18.22
CA LYS A 248 8.72 4.85 -17.25
C LYS A 248 7.31 5.38 -16.94
N PRO A 249 6.33 5.12 -17.83
CA PRO A 249 4.97 5.58 -17.61
C PRO A 249 4.34 4.86 -16.42
N GLY A 250 3.34 5.50 -15.81
CA GLY A 250 2.42 4.86 -14.89
C GLY A 250 1.52 3.86 -15.61
N VAL A 251 1.17 2.78 -14.94
CA VAL A 251 0.25 1.74 -15.42
C VAL A 251 -1.03 1.81 -14.61
N TYR A 252 -2.15 1.77 -15.34
CA TYR A 252 -3.49 1.94 -14.80
C TYR A 252 -4.34 0.74 -15.21
N THR A 253 -5.13 0.23 -14.28
CA THR A 253 -6.16 -0.76 -14.59
C THR A 253 -7.18 -0.15 -15.57
N LYS A 254 -7.45 -0.81 -16.70
CA LYS A 254 -8.39 -0.34 -17.72
C LYS A 254 -9.83 -0.67 -17.33
N LEU A 255 -10.60 0.30 -16.83
CA LEU A 255 -11.93 0.00 -16.26
C LEU A 255 -12.95 -0.53 -17.27
N SER A 256 -12.81 -0.18 -18.55
CA SER A 256 -13.68 -0.70 -19.61
C SER A 256 -13.54 -2.21 -19.84
N ALA A 257 -12.48 -2.84 -19.31
CA ALA A 257 -12.32 -4.29 -19.31
C ALA A 257 -13.03 -4.99 -18.13
N PHE A 258 -13.51 -4.23 -17.13
CA PHE A 258 -14.05 -4.76 -15.86
C PHE A 258 -15.50 -4.38 -15.60
N ASN A 259 -16.24 -3.80 -16.55
CA ASN A 259 -17.62 -3.35 -16.33
C ASN A 259 -18.52 -4.48 -15.77
N ASN A 260 -18.43 -5.70 -16.33
CA ASN A 260 -19.18 -6.87 -15.86
C ASN A 260 -18.84 -7.22 -14.41
N TRP A 261 -17.55 -7.31 -14.08
CA TRP A 261 -17.10 -7.61 -12.72
C TRP A 261 -17.54 -6.53 -11.71
N ILE A 262 -17.42 -5.25 -12.08
CA ILE A 262 -17.87 -4.12 -11.27
C ILE A 262 -19.38 -4.21 -11.01
N ASN A 263 -20.17 -4.53 -12.03
CA ASN A 263 -21.61 -4.66 -11.90
C ASN A 263 -21.98 -5.83 -10.97
N ASP A 264 -21.35 -6.99 -11.15
CA ASP A 264 -21.55 -8.17 -10.29
C ASP A 264 -21.33 -7.83 -8.81
N GLN A 265 -20.22 -7.17 -8.47
CA GLN A 265 -19.92 -6.83 -7.08
C GLN A 265 -20.89 -5.80 -6.48
N ARG A 266 -21.55 -5.00 -7.33
CA ARG A 266 -22.55 -3.99 -6.94
C ARG A 266 -23.98 -4.53 -6.88
N LEU A 267 -24.19 -5.81 -7.20
CA LEU A 267 -25.52 -6.43 -7.13
C LEU A 267 -26.05 -6.53 -5.70
N GLY A 268 -25.21 -6.39 -4.67
CA GLY A 268 -25.66 -6.34 -3.27
C GLY A 268 -25.44 -7.63 -2.48
N LEU A 269 -24.69 -8.60 -2.99
CA LEU A 269 -24.27 -9.76 -2.18
C LEU A 269 -23.14 -9.36 -1.23
N SER A 270 -23.45 -9.23 0.06
CA SER A 270 -22.50 -8.90 1.13
C SER A 270 -21.93 -10.17 1.75
N TYR A 271 -20.60 -10.33 1.74
CA TYR A 271 -19.91 -11.49 2.30
C TYR A 271 -18.43 -11.20 2.50
N ARG A 272 -17.79 -11.93 3.42
CA ARG A 272 -16.33 -11.85 3.60
C ARG A 272 -15.62 -12.65 2.51
N GLN A 273 -15.28 -11.97 1.41
CA GLN A 273 -14.64 -12.57 0.24
C GLN A 273 -13.29 -13.20 0.58
N LYS A 274 -12.34 -12.45 1.16
CA LYS A 274 -11.00 -12.97 1.52
C LYS A 274 -10.73 -12.74 3.00
N GLN A 275 -10.47 -13.80 3.76
CA GLN A 275 -10.11 -13.70 5.19
C GLN A 275 -8.79 -14.43 5.46
N VAL A 276 -7.93 -13.83 6.28
CA VAL A 276 -6.69 -14.45 6.77
C VAL A 276 -6.95 -14.97 8.18
N LEU A 277 -6.83 -16.28 8.38
CA LEU A 277 -6.99 -16.95 9.68
C LEU A 277 -5.72 -16.85 10.54
N GLY A 278 -4.60 -16.41 9.95
CA GLY A 278 -3.30 -16.33 10.61
C GLY A 278 -2.61 -17.70 10.69
N ILE A 279 -1.88 -17.92 11.78
CA ILE A 279 -1.16 -19.16 12.02
C ILE A 279 -2.13 -20.25 12.48
N VAL A 280 -2.09 -21.40 11.82
CA VAL A 280 -2.87 -22.59 12.15
C VAL A 280 -1.97 -23.80 12.38
N ARG A 281 -2.50 -24.87 12.97
CA ARG A 281 -1.80 -26.15 13.18
C ARG A 281 -2.26 -27.19 12.17
N LEU A 282 -1.52 -28.29 12.07
CA LEU A 282 -2.04 -29.49 11.42
C LEU A 282 -3.27 -29.99 12.19
N GLY A 283 -4.29 -30.42 11.48
CA GLY A 283 -5.55 -30.87 12.09
C GLY A 283 -6.76 -30.64 11.21
N ASN A 284 -7.91 -31.03 11.75
CA ASN A 284 -9.23 -30.84 11.13
C ASN A 284 -9.82 -29.50 11.58
N TYR A 285 -10.42 -28.79 10.63
CA TYR A 285 -11.08 -27.52 10.86
C TYR A 285 -12.44 -27.48 10.17
N THR A 286 -13.35 -26.71 10.74
CA THR A 286 -14.56 -26.25 10.07
C THR A 286 -14.52 -24.74 9.94
N GLN A 287 -14.85 -24.21 8.76
CA GLN A 287 -14.90 -22.78 8.49
C GLN A 287 -16.24 -22.39 7.91
N ARG A 288 -16.80 -21.31 8.46
CA ARG A 288 -18.07 -20.73 8.03
C ARG A 288 -17.87 -19.63 6.98
N PHE A 289 -18.71 -19.67 5.96
CA PHE A 289 -18.87 -18.63 4.95
C PHE A 289 -20.29 -18.09 5.03
N GLU A 290 -20.44 -16.80 5.34
CA GLU A 290 -21.73 -16.14 5.50
C GLU A 290 -21.98 -15.17 4.36
N PHE A 291 -23.22 -15.16 3.87
CA PHE A 291 -23.67 -14.35 2.75
C PHE A 291 -24.99 -13.68 3.11
N THR A 292 -25.13 -12.41 2.73
CA THR A 292 -26.34 -11.62 2.94
C THR A 292 -26.70 -10.91 1.64
N ASN A 293 -27.95 -11.02 1.20
CA ASN A 293 -28.42 -10.25 0.06
C ASN A 293 -28.95 -8.89 0.56
N THR A 294 -28.24 -7.82 0.24
CA THR A 294 -28.61 -6.43 0.60
C THR A 294 -29.35 -5.70 -0.52
N SER A 295 -29.59 -6.37 -1.64
CA SER A 295 -30.30 -5.83 -2.79
C SER A 295 -31.80 -6.03 -2.68
N ILE A 296 -32.57 -5.44 -3.59
CA ILE A 296 -34.02 -5.62 -3.69
C ILE A 296 -34.42 -6.88 -4.48
N ASN A 297 -33.50 -7.46 -5.25
CA ASN A 297 -33.79 -8.60 -6.12
C ASN A 297 -33.18 -9.89 -5.52
N PRO A 298 -33.78 -11.07 -5.74
CA PRO A 298 -33.15 -12.32 -5.36
C PRO A 298 -31.80 -12.53 -6.07
N ILE A 299 -30.85 -13.15 -5.37
CA ILE A 299 -29.54 -13.51 -5.93
C ILE A 299 -29.42 -15.03 -5.97
N ASN A 300 -29.22 -15.57 -7.17
CA ASN A 300 -29.08 -17.00 -7.38
C ASN A 300 -27.72 -17.48 -6.87
N LEU A 301 -27.70 -18.47 -5.98
CA LEU A 301 -26.51 -19.12 -5.44
C LEU A 301 -26.74 -20.64 -5.39
N THR A 302 -26.01 -21.37 -6.22
CA THR A 302 -26.18 -22.82 -6.37
C THR A 302 -24.84 -23.55 -6.33
N ALA A 303 -24.90 -24.86 -6.06
CA ALA A 303 -23.74 -25.78 -6.14
C ALA A 303 -22.47 -25.29 -5.41
N PRO A 304 -22.52 -25.01 -4.08
CA PRO A 304 -21.33 -24.62 -3.33
C PRO A 304 -20.26 -25.73 -3.41
N THR A 305 -19.15 -25.41 -4.06
CA THR A 305 -18.06 -26.33 -4.35
C THR A 305 -16.79 -25.85 -3.65
N PRO A 306 -16.33 -26.56 -2.60
CA PRO A 306 -15.13 -26.17 -1.89
C PRO A 306 -13.89 -26.80 -2.53
N THR A 307 -12.80 -26.05 -2.60
CA THR A 307 -11.49 -26.48 -3.09
C THR A 307 -10.40 -25.98 -2.15
N ALA A 308 -9.24 -26.62 -2.16
CA ALA A 308 -8.14 -26.26 -1.29
C ALA A 308 -6.80 -26.28 -2.01
N SER A 309 -5.83 -25.53 -1.50
CA SER A 309 -4.45 -25.61 -1.94
C SER A 309 -3.80 -26.94 -1.55
N ILE A 310 -2.64 -27.22 -2.16
CA ILE A 310 -1.77 -28.36 -1.77
C ILE A 310 -1.51 -28.35 -0.26
N GLY A 311 -1.45 -29.53 0.35
CA GLY A 311 -1.26 -29.70 1.80
C GLY A 311 -2.56 -29.63 2.61
N THR A 312 -3.70 -29.51 1.94
CA THR A 312 -5.05 -29.56 2.55
C THR A 312 -5.90 -30.62 1.86
N GLN A 313 -6.57 -31.46 2.64
CA GLN A 313 -7.29 -32.65 2.17
C GLN A 313 -8.68 -32.74 2.78
N ASN A 314 -9.46 -33.75 2.35
CA ASN A 314 -10.79 -34.08 2.87
C ASN A 314 -11.78 -32.91 2.91
N ILE A 315 -11.60 -31.95 1.99
CA ILE A 315 -12.42 -30.76 1.93
C ILE A 315 -13.83 -31.08 1.45
N ARG A 316 -14.84 -30.67 2.21
CA ARG A 316 -16.25 -30.89 1.88
C ARG A 316 -17.18 -29.89 2.54
N VAL A 317 -18.32 -29.63 1.92
CA VAL A 317 -19.42 -28.91 2.56
C VAL A 317 -20.09 -29.84 3.57
N VAL A 318 -20.22 -29.38 4.81
CA VAL A 318 -20.91 -30.13 5.88
C VAL A 318 -22.25 -29.51 6.26
N THR A 319 -22.45 -28.23 5.97
CA THR A 319 -23.75 -27.56 6.12
C THR A 319 -23.88 -26.51 5.03
N ASN A 320 -25.06 -26.45 4.39
CA ASN A 320 -25.42 -25.38 3.46
C ASN A 320 -26.86 -24.94 3.77
N THR A 321 -27.02 -23.70 4.23
CA THR A 321 -28.34 -23.11 4.46
C THR A 321 -28.74 -22.14 3.34
N CYS A 322 -27.90 -21.98 2.31
CA CYS A 322 -28.18 -21.08 1.20
C CYS A 322 -29.24 -21.67 0.28
N PRO A 323 -30.39 -20.98 0.10
CA PRO A 323 -31.37 -21.37 -0.90
C PRO A 323 -30.81 -21.14 -2.30
N ALA A 324 -31.44 -21.74 -3.31
CA ALA A 324 -31.05 -21.51 -4.70
C ALA A 324 -31.15 -20.03 -5.08
N ASP A 325 -32.19 -19.33 -4.60
CA ASP A 325 -32.34 -17.88 -4.74
C ASP A 325 -32.40 -17.25 -3.35
N LEU A 326 -31.35 -16.52 -2.97
CA LEU A 326 -31.27 -15.80 -1.71
C LEU A 326 -32.12 -14.52 -1.83
N ALA A 327 -33.23 -14.45 -1.09
CA ALA A 327 -34.15 -13.34 -1.13
C ALA A 327 -33.55 -12.05 -0.53
N SER A 328 -34.17 -10.91 -0.85
CA SER A 328 -33.75 -9.60 -0.34
C SER A 328 -33.79 -9.56 1.19
N GLY A 329 -32.71 -9.08 1.81
CA GLY A 329 -32.55 -8.96 3.26
C GLY A 329 -32.16 -10.27 3.97
N ASP A 330 -32.30 -11.42 3.30
CA ASP A 330 -31.99 -12.71 3.90
C ASP A 330 -30.48 -12.97 3.96
N SER A 331 -30.10 -13.82 4.92
CA SER A 331 -28.74 -14.32 5.09
C SER A 331 -28.72 -15.83 5.10
N CYS A 332 -27.62 -16.40 4.63
CA CYS A 332 -27.36 -17.83 4.67
C CYS A 332 -25.87 -18.09 4.94
N TYR A 333 -25.53 -19.35 5.22
CA TYR A 333 -24.15 -19.74 5.40
C TYR A 333 -23.86 -21.14 4.88
N VAL A 334 -22.56 -21.37 4.64
CA VAL A 334 -21.99 -22.67 4.32
C VAL A 334 -20.85 -22.97 5.29
N ASP A 335 -20.90 -24.12 5.93
CA ASP A 335 -19.78 -24.64 6.72
C ASP A 335 -19.00 -25.65 5.88
N VAL A 336 -17.69 -25.43 5.77
CA VAL A 336 -16.75 -26.27 5.03
C VAL A 336 -15.77 -26.89 6.01
N GLU A 337 -15.71 -28.22 6.00
CA GLU A 337 -14.71 -29.00 6.75
C GLU A 337 -13.51 -29.31 5.86
N TYR A 338 -12.30 -29.31 6.43
CA TYR A 338 -11.06 -29.64 5.75
C TYR A 338 -9.96 -30.03 6.75
N ASP A 339 -9.00 -30.82 6.26
CA ASP A 339 -7.85 -31.27 7.03
C ASP A 339 -6.57 -30.61 6.51
N ILE A 340 -5.85 -29.90 7.37
CA ILE A 340 -4.51 -29.40 7.07
C ILE A 340 -3.51 -30.49 7.44
N THR A 341 -2.80 -31.02 6.44
CA THR A 341 -1.89 -32.17 6.61
C THR A 341 -0.43 -31.82 6.40
N THR A 342 -0.12 -30.64 5.86
CA THR A 342 1.26 -30.18 5.60
C THR A 342 1.49 -28.79 6.16
N LEU A 343 2.71 -28.52 6.66
CA LEU A 343 3.11 -27.22 7.21
C LEU A 343 3.46 -26.23 6.08
N THR A 344 2.44 -25.75 5.39
CA THR A 344 2.57 -24.79 4.29
C THR A 344 1.61 -23.61 4.45
N GLU A 345 1.93 -22.52 3.78
CA GLU A 345 0.92 -21.51 3.48
C GLU A 345 -0.13 -22.11 2.54
N GLY A 346 -1.39 -21.83 2.80
CA GLY A 346 -2.48 -22.43 2.06
C GLY A 346 -3.76 -21.61 2.13
N HIS A 347 -4.77 -22.11 1.45
CA HIS A 347 -6.12 -21.58 1.52
C HIS A 347 -7.15 -22.64 1.20
N ILE A 348 -8.36 -22.42 1.70
CA ILE A 348 -9.58 -23.01 1.14
C ILE A 348 -10.34 -21.95 0.36
N LYS A 349 -11.03 -22.38 -0.69
CA LYS A 349 -11.87 -21.57 -1.57
C LYS A 349 -13.24 -22.20 -1.66
N LEU A 350 -14.30 -21.43 -1.45
CA LEU A 350 -15.67 -21.78 -1.75
C LEU A 350 -16.10 -21.10 -3.06
N ASP A 351 -16.68 -21.87 -3.96
CA ASP A 351 -17.16 -21.45 -5.27
C ASP A 351 -18.66 -21.74 -5.39
N PHE A 352 -19.47 -20.73 -5.67
CA PHE A 352 -20.88 -20.90 -6.02
C PHE A 352 -21.08 -20.64 -7.50
N SER A 353 -21.90 -21.45 -8.15
CA SER A 353 -22.50 -21.10 -9.44
C SER A 353 -23.64 -20.10 -9.23
N SER A 354 -23.70 -19.07 -10.07
CA SER A 354 -24.75 -18.05 -10.01
C SER A 354 -25.17 -17.64 -11.41
N THR A 355 -26.47 -17.74 -11.69
CA THR A 355 -27.05 -17.20 -12.94
C THR A 355 -27.28 -15.69 -12.88
N THR A 356 -27.24 -15.10 -11.68
CA THR A 356 -27.37 -13.64 -11.49
C THR A 356 -26.05 -12.91 -11.76
N MET A 357 -24.90 -13.55 -11.46
CA MET A 357 -23.58 -12.98 -11.73
C MET A 357 -23.23 -13.16 -13.20
N SER A 358 -22.79 -12.09 -13.86
CA SER A 358 -22.31 -12.15 -15.25
C SER A 358 -21.06 -13.02 -15.41
N SER A 359 -20.25 -13.12 -14.36
CA SER A 359 -19.12 -14.05 -14.28
C SER A 359 -19.54 -15.52 -14.14
N GLY A 360 -20.80 -15.80 -13.82
CA GLY A 360 -21.32 -17.13 -13.53
C GLY A 360 -20.99 -17.65 -12.13
N HIS A 361 -20.21 -16.89 -11.33
CA HIS A 361 -19.61 -17.42 -10.10
C HIS A 361 -19.53 -16.40 -8.95
N VAL A 362 -19.53 -16.92 -7.72
CA VAL A 362 -19.18 -16.17 -6.49
C VAL A 362 -18.10 -16.95 -5.75
N TYR A 363 -17.01 -16.26 -5.41
CA TYR A 363 -15.83 -16.89 -4.79
C TYR A 363 -15.54 -16.30 -3.41
N ALA A 364 -15.24 -17.17 -2.45
CA ALA A 364 -14.75 -16.75 -1.13
C ALA A 364 -13.56 -17.62 -0.68
N TRP A 365 -12.61 -17.04 0.05
CA TRP A 365 -11.36 -17.66 0.46
C TRP A 365 -11.11 -17.52 1.96
N ARG A 366 -10.48 -18.53 2.54
CA ARG A 366 -9.83 -18.48 3.86
C ARG A 366 -8.36 -18.85 3.68
N TYR A 367 -7.48 -17.90 3.92
CA TYR A 367 -6.03 -18.07 3.87
C TYR A 367 -5.50 -18.41 5.25
N PHE A 368 -4.49 -19.25 5.33
CA PHE A 368 -3.84 -19.61 6.57
C PHE A 368 -2.36 -19.92 6.34
N GLU A 369 -1.59 -19.89 7.43
CA GLU A 369 -0.20 -20.31 7.44
C GLU A 369 -0.05 -21.47 8.44
N ALA A 370 0.06 -22.70 7.92
CA ALA A 370 0.15 -23.89 8.77
C ALA A 370 1.59 -24.06 9.28
N LEU A 371 1.79 -23.88 10.58
CA LEU A 371 3.11 -23.93 11.22
C LEU A 371 3.10 -24.82 12.45
N ALA A 372 4.26 -25.37 12.79
CA ALA A 372 4.49 -26.07 14.04
C ALA A 372 5.04 -25.10 15.10
N PRO A 373 4.85 -25.38 16.41
CA PRO A 373 5.72 -24.80 17.43
C PRO A 373 7.18 -25.16 17.16
N ALA A 374 8.10 -24.25 17.42
CA ALA A 374 9.52 -24.57 17.34
C ALA A 374 9.94 -25.58 18.45
N SER A 375 11.08 -26.25 18.25
CA SER A 375 11.64 -27.15 19.26
C SER A 375 11.98 -26.41 20.56
N THR A 376 12.05 -27.14 21.68
CA THR A 376 12.45 -26.58 22.97
C THR A 376 13.82 -25.89 22.90
N GLU A 377 14.76 -26.45 22.14
CA GLU A 377 16.08 -25.85 21.93
C GLU A 377 15.99 -24.50 21.22
N THR A 378 15.21 -24.39 20.14
CA THR A 378 14.99 -23.13 19.43
C THR A 378 14.24 -22.11 20.29
N VAL A 379 13.26 -22.53 21.09
CA VAL A 379 12.59 -21.62 22.05
C VAL A 379 13.57 -21.10 23.10
N ASN A 380 14.40 -21.97 23.66
CA ASN A 380 15.41 -21.60 24.66
C ASN A 380 16.47 -20.65 24.09
N TYR A 381 16.81 -20.78 22.81
CA TYR A 381 17.70 -19.85 22.12
C TYR A 381 17.20 -18.40 22.17
N PHE A 382 15.88 -18.21 22.16
CA PHE A 382 15.24 -16.90 22.26
C PHE A 382 14.87 -16.49 23.69
N ALA A 383 15.29 -17.22 24.73
CA ALA A 383 14.88 -16.97 26.12
C ALA A 383 15.18 -15.54 26.64
N ASN A 384 16.14 -14.84 26.04
CA ASN A 384 16.49 -13.45 26.37
C ASN A 384 15.56 -12.41 25.71
N LEU A 385 14.71 -12.81 24.75
CA LEU A 385 13.70 -11.95 24.17
C LEU A 385 12.46 -11.91 25.07
N PRO A 386 11.81 -10.75 25.21
CA PRO A 386 10.55 -10.65 25.94
C PRO A 386 9.48 -11.56 25.32
N ALA A 387 8.44 -11.85 26.12
CA ALA A 387 7.31 -12.74 25.84
C ALA A 387 7.07 -12.98 24.34
N HIS A 388 7.30 -14.22 23.89
CA HIS A 388 7.13 -14.56 22.49
C HIS A 388 6.67 -16.01 22.31
N LYS A 389 6.05 -16.30 21.16
CA LYS A 389 5.85 -17.67 20.67
C LYS A 389 6.67 -17.87 19.41
N VAL A 390 7.32 -19.02 19.31
CA VAL A 390 8.18 -19.36 18.17
C VAL A 390 7.48 -20.41 17.30
N HIS A 391 7.37 -20.11 16.01
CA HIS A 391 6.76 -20.99 15.02
C HIS A 391 7.69 -21.22 13.85
N VAL A 392 7.62 -22.41 13.27
CA VAL A 392 8.43 -22.83 12.13
C VAL A 392 7.60 -23.60 11.12
N ASN A 393 8.03 -23.60 9.85
CA ASN A 393 7.46 -24.47 8.83
C ASN A 393 8.14 -25.85 8.84
N ASP A 394 7.87 -26.65 7.81
CA ASP A 394 8.50 -27.95 7.53
C ASP A 394 10.01 -27.89 7.25
N HIS A 395 10.56 -26.71 6.96
CA HIS A 395 12.00 -26.46 6.81
C HIS A 395 12.50 -25.51 7.91
N PRO A 396 12.51 -25.96 9.17
CA PRO A 396 12.65 -25.08 10.32
C PRO A 396 14.04 -24.44 10.42
N TRP A 397 14.08 -23.27 11.04
CA TRP A 397 15.34 -22.74 11.56
C TRP A 397 15.72 -23.48 12.84
N THR A 398 16.96 -23.95 12.93
CA THR A 398 17.45 -24.78 14.05
C THR A 398 18.72 -24.21 14.65
N VAL A 399 18.96 -24.51 15.93
CA VAL A 399 20.16 -24.05 16.63
C VAL A 399 21.37 -24.85 16.15
N GLN A 400 22.45 -24.14 15.82
CA GLN A 400 23.74 -24.68 15.37
C GLN A 400 24.85 -23.90 16.09
N GLY A 401 25.34 -24.47 17.19
CA GLY A 401 26.27 -23.78 18.10
C GLY A 401 25.60 -22.56 18.74
N ASN A 402 26.18 -21.38 18.54
CA ASN A 402 25.68 -20.11 19.08
C ASN A 402 24.81 -19.32 18.09
N SER A 403 24.36 -19.96 17.01
CA SER A 403 23.60 -19.34 15.93
C SER A 403 22.35 -20.16 15.63
N LEU A 404 21.35 -19.52 15.05
CA LEU A 404 20.23 -20.17 14.40
C LEU A 404 20.52 -20.26 12.89
N GLN A 405 20.30 -21.42 12.29
CA GLN A 405 20.56 -21.65 10.86
C GLN A 405 19.30 -22.15 10.16
N THR A 406 19.10 -21.74 8.91
CA THR A 406 18.08 -22.32 8.02
C THR A 406 18.29 -23.81 7.82
N ALA A 407 17.20 -24.55 7.59
CA ALA A 407 17.30 -25.91 7.05
C ALA A 407 17.95 -25.92 5.66
N SER A 408 18.42 -27.08 5.22
CA SER A 408 18.77 -27.29 3.81
C SER A 408 17.49 -27.23 2.98
N LEU A 409 17.52 -26.46 1.89
CA LEU A 409 16.37 -26.22 1.03
C LEU A 409 16.62 -26.74 -0.37
N GLU A 410 15.64 -27.39 -0.97
CA GLU A 410 15.57 -27.58 -2.42
C GLU A 410 15.22 -26.27 -3.13
N LYS A 411 15.42 -26.24 -4.44
CA LYS A 411 15.04 -25.12 -5.30
C LYS A 411 13.54 -24.79 -5.15
N GLY A 412 13.22 -23.53 -4.87
CA GLY A 412 11.86 -23.04 -4.67
C GLY A 412 11.29 -23.27 -3.28
N GLN A 413 12.03 -23.89 -2.35
CA GLN A 413 11.60 -24.04 -0.96
C GLN A 413 12.01 -22.83 -0.11
N LYS A 414 11.32 -22.70 1.04
CA LYS A 414 11.56 -21.62 2.01
C LYS A 414 11.76 -22.17 3.42
N SER A 415 12.69 -21.57 4.17
CA SER A 415 12.85 -21.78 5.60
C SER A 415 12.25 -20.59 6.35
N LEU A 416 11.34 -20.86 7.28
CA LEU A 416 10.52 -19.84 7.92
C LEU A 416 10.55 -19.94 9.44
N LEU A 417 10.67 -18.79 10.09
CA LEU A 417 10.59 -18.60 11.53
C LEU A 417 9.67 -17.41 11.83
N ILE A 418 8.75 -17.58 12.77
CA ILE A 418 7.90 -16.49 13.27
C ILE A 418 8.06 -16.35 14.78
N LEU A 419 8.28 -15.11 15.21
CA LEU A 419 8.24 -14.67 16.61
C LEU A 419 6.96 -13.86 16.81
N GLU A 420 5.94 -14.42 17.46
CA GLU A 420 4.70 -13.72 17.81
C GLU A 420 4.77 -13.09 19.20
N ASN A 421 3.98 -12.04 19.44
CA ASN A 421 3.78 -11.36 20.72
C ASN A 421 4.97 -10.51 21.21
N LEU A 422 5.91 -10.16 20.33
CA LEU A 422 7.00 -9.26 20.69
C LEU A 422 6.47 -7.85 21.01
N PRO A 423 6.89 -7.24 22.13
CA PRO A 423 6.46 -5.90 22.50
C PRO A 423 7.09 -4.83 21.58
N LYS A 424 6.50 -3.63 21.60
CA LYS A 424 7.07 -2.43 20.97
C LYS A 424 8.57 -2.28 21.29
N GLY A 425 9.38 -1.89 20.30
CA GLY A 425 10.83 -1.69 20.45
C GLY A 425 11.60 -2.00 19.17
N ARG A 426 12.88 -2.36 19.28
CA ARG A 426 13.72 -2.83 18.18
C ARG A 426 14.18 -4.26 18.44
N LEU A 427 13.96 -5.15 17.47
CA LEU A 427 14.57 -6.46 17.45
C LEU A 427 15.92 -6.36 16.74
N LYS A 428 17.00 -6.63 17.47
CA LYS A 428 18.38 -6.60 16.95
C LYS A 428 18.90 -8.02 16.81
N PHE A 429 19.63 -8.29 15.74
CA PHE A 429 20.33 -9.56 15.53
C PHE A 429 21.47 -9.39 14.52
N ARG A 430 22.49 -10.22 14.63
CA ARG A 430 23.53 -10.38 13.62
C ARG A 430 23.05 -11.37 12.57
N TYR A 431 23.28 -11.07 11.30
CA TYR A 431 22.94 -11.95 10.18
C TYR A 431 24.18 -12.26 9.34
N ASN A 432 24.18 -13.43 8.71
CA ASN A 432 25.10 -13.82 7.66
C ASN A 432 24.30 -14.62 6.61
N VAL A 433 24.20 -14.08 5.39
CA VAL A 433 23.57 -14.72 4.24
C VAL A 433 24.68 -15.27 3.36
N SER A 434 24.73 -16.59 3.18
CA SER A 434 25.69 -17.27 2.32
C SER A 434 24.94 -17.88 1.13
N SER A 435 25.09 -17.28 -0.06
CA SER A 435 24.45 -17.76 -1.30
C SER A 435 25.15 -17.19 -2.53
N ASN A 436 25.47 -18.03 -3.50
CA ASN A 436 26.00 -17.58 -4.78
C ASN A 436 24.94 -17.05 -5.75
N SER A 437 23.65 -17.06 -5.37
CA SER A 437 22.54 -16.60 -6.19
C SER A 437 21.99 -15.27 -5.69
N ILE A 438 21.95 -14.26 -6.57
CA ILE A 438 21.29 -12.98 -6.31
C ILE A 438 19.75 -13.09 -6.27
N TRP A 439 19.20 -14.25 -6.68
CA TRP A 439 17.76 -14.48 -6.72
C TRP A 439 17.21 -15.07 -5.42
N ASP A 440 18.09 -15.52 -4.53
CA ASP A 440 17.71 -15.92 -3.18
C ASP A 440 17.31 -14.69 -2.37
N LYS A 441 16.32 -14.86 -1.52
CA LYS A 441 15.75 -13.75 -0.76
C LYS A 441 15.74 -14.09 0.72
N PHE A 442 16.41 -13.27 1.52
CA PHE A 442 16.21 -13.27 2.96
C PHE A 442 15.45 -12.00 3.34
N ASN A 443 14.19 -12.18 3.74
CA ASN A 443 13.26 -11.10 4.03
C ASN A 443 12.77 -11.17 5.47
N VAL A 444 12.63 -10.01 6.08
CA VAL A 444 12.06 -9.84 7.41
C VAL A 444 10.82 -8.96 7.32
N TYR A 445 9.72 -9.50 7.83
CA TYR A 445 8.43 -8.86 7.86
C TYR A 445 8.03 -8.56 9.31
N VAL A 446 7.45 -7.39 9.55
CA VAL A 446 6.82 -7.03 10.84
C VAL A 446 5.34 -6.77 10.57
N ASN A 447 4.47 -7.49 11.29
CA ASN A 447 3.02 -7.36 11.16
C ASN A 447 2.54 -7.48 9.70
N GLY A 448 3.19 -8.37 8.93
CA GLY A 448 2.88 -8.63 7.52
C GLY A 448 3.50 -7.64 6.52
N LYS A 449 4.15 -6.57 6.97
CA LYS A 449 4.85 -5.61 6.11
C LYS A 449 6.32 -5.98 5.97
N LEU A 450 6.86 -5.94 4.75
CA LEU A 450 8.30 -6.11 4.52
C LEU A 450 9.03 -4.92 5.14
N GLU A 451 9.90 -5.18 6.12
CA GLU A 451 10.69 -4.15 6.79
C GLU A 451 12.15 -4.17 6.35
N LYS A 452 12.69 -5.34 5.98
CA LYS A 452 14.06 -5.45 5.51
C LYS A 452 14.27 -6.66 4.61
N ASP A 453 15.00 -6.47 3.53
CA ASP A 453 15.59 -7.51 2.69
C ASP A 453 17.11 -7.52 2.85
N PHE A 454 17.71 -8.69 2.68
CA PHE A 454 19.14 -8.89 2.77
C PHE A 454 19.64 -9.57 1.50
N TRP A 455 20.73 -9.03 0.98
CA TRP A 455 21.37 -9.51 -0.24
C TRP A 455 22.25 -10.73 0.04
N ASN A 456 22.46 -11.53 -1.00
CA ASN A 456 23.33 -12.69 -0.93
C ASN A 456 24.78 -12.31 -0.58
N ASN A 457 25.49 -13.19 0.13
CA ASN A 457 26.89 -12.98 0.55
C ASN A 457 27.12 -11.69 1.36
N THR A 458 26.15 -11.31 2.20
CA THR A 458 26.27 -10.18 3.12
C THR A 458 26.18 -10.62 4.58
N GLU A 459 26.89 -9.91 5.45
CA GLU A 459 26.78 -10.07 6.90
C GLU A 459 26.78 -8.72 7.60
N GLY A 460 26.21 -8.67 8.80
CA GLY A 460 26.16 -7.45 9.59
C GLY A 460 25.18 -7.50 10.74
N MET A 461 24.91 -6.33 11.31
CA MET A 461 23.87 -6.14 12.32
C MET A 461 22.58 -5.62 11.67
N ALA A 462 21.46 -6.25 12.01
CA ALA A 462 20.13 -5.78 11.70
C ALA A 462 19.47 -5.22 12.96
N SER A 463 18.65 -4.18 12.78
CA SER A 463 17.79 -3.60 13.81
C SER A 463 16.44 -3.33 13.16
N ILE A 464 15.42 -4.04 13.62
CA ILE A 464 14.08 -4.01 13.04
C ILE A 464 13.13 -3.33 14.02
N SER A 465 12.57 -2.19 13.61
CA SER A 465 11.64 -1.42 14.46
C SER A 465 10.25 -2.04 14.48
N MET A 466 9.69 -2.12 15.68
CA MET A 466 8.38 -2.70 15.98
C MET A 466 7.55 -1.63 16.71
N TYR A 467 6.55 -1.10 16.03
CA TYR A 467 5.83 0.10 16.49
C TYR A 467 4.58 -0.19 17.30
N GLU A 468 3.97 -1.37 17.11
CA GLU A 468 2.72 -1.74 17.75
C GLU A 468 2.93 -2.23 19.18
N PRO A 469 1.90 -2.21 20.06
CA PRO A 469 2.00 -2.77 21.40
C PRO A 469 2.42 -4.25 21.40
N THR A 470 1.93 -5.00 20.42
CA THR A 470 2.25 -6.42 20.18
C THR A 470 2.56 -6.62 18.71
N ASN A 471 3.65 -7.31 18.41
CA ASN A 471 4.17 -7.46 17.06
C ASN A 471 4.46 -8.92 16.74
N THR A 472 4.34 -9.23 15.46
CA THR A 472 4.76 -10.50 14.88
C THR A 472 5.90 -10.24 13.91
N VAL A 473 7.06 -10.85 14.15
CA VAL A 473 8.23 -10.78 13.27
C VAL A 473 8.38 -12.11 12.55
N LYS A 474 8.36 -12.06 11.22
CA LYS A 474 8.46 -13.22 10.33
C LYS A 474 9.77 -13.12 9.53
N LEU A 475 10.62 -14.12 9.69
CA LEU A 475 11.90 -14.25 9.00
C LEU A 475 11.77 -15.37 7.97
N VAL A 476 12.00 -15.03 6.70
CA VAL A 476 11.83 -15.96 5.58
C VAL A 476 13.07 -15.95 4.73
N TYR A 477 13.70 -17.11 4.60
CA TYR A 477 14.73 -17.35 3.60
C TYR A 477 14.18 -18.26 2.50
N GLU A 478 14.21 -17.79 1.26
CA GLU A 478 13.71 -18.53 0.10
C GLU A 478 14.87 -18.81 -0.87
N ARG A 479 15.05 -20.09 -1.21
CA ARG A 479 16.01 -20.53 -2.22
C ARG A 479 15.35 -20.47 -3.58
N SER A 480 15.90 -19.66 -4.48
CA SER A 480 15.34 -19.49 -5.83
C SER A 480 15.35 -20.78 -6.64
N THR A 481 14.40 -20.94 -7.54
CA THR A 481 14.43 -22.01 -8.56
C THR A 481 15.62 -21.88 -9.52
N LEU A 482 16.21 -20.68 -9.60
CA LEU A 482 17.40 -20.38 -10.39
C LEU A 482 18.72 -20.59 -9.62
N ASN A 483 18.67 -21.01 -8.36
CA ASN A 483 19.87 -21.15 -7.53
C ASN A 483 20.45 -22.57 -7.55
N ASP A 484 21.64 -22.73 -8.15
CA ASP A 484 22.38 -24.01 -8.17
C ASP A 484 23.21 -24.27 -6.90
N ASP A 485 23.35 -23.30 -6.00
CA ASP A 485 24.05 -23.46 -4.73
C ASP A 485 23.18 -24.23 -3.72
N ALA A 486 23.47 -25.52 -3.55
CA ALA A 486 22.78 -26.38 -2.59
C ALA A 486 23.19 -26.14 -1.13
N LEU A 487 24.29 -25.41 -0.89
CA LEU A 487 24.77 -25.08 0.45
C LEU A 487 24.28 -23.72 0.94
N SER A 488 23.47 -23.07 0.12
CA SER A 488 22.92 -21.76 0.37
C SER A 488 22.10 -21.72 1.67
N LYS A 489 22.43 -20.78 2.55
CA LYS A 489 21.89 -20.74 3.91
C LYS A 489 21.98 -19.36 4.53
N VAL A 490 21.22 -19.17 5.60
CA VAL A 490 21.29 -17.99 6.46
C VAL A 490 21.56 -18.40 7.90
N MET A 491 22.45 -17.66 8.56
CA MET A 491 22.76 -17.80 9.98
C MET A 491 22.43 -16.52 10.74
N LEU A 492 21.74 -16.63 11.86
CA LEU A 492 21.34 -15.51 12.71
C LEU A 492 21.86 -15.71 14.14
N SER A 493 22.46 -14.66 14.71
CA SER A 493 23.00 -14.70 16.07
C SER A 493 22.75 -13.39 16.82
N GLN A 494 23.10 -13.35 18.11
CA GLN A 494 23.07 -12.13 18.92
C GLN A 494 21.71 -11.43 18.95
N PHE A 495 20.63 -12.21 19.09
CA PHE A 495 19.29 -11.66 19.24
C PHE A 495 19.17 -10.86 20.54
N SER A 496 18.57 -9.68 20.44
CA SER A 496 18.23 -8.85 21.58
C SER A 496 17.02 -7.97 21.28
N HIS A 497 16.29 -7.59 22.32
CA HIS A 497 15.22 -6.61 22.24
C HIS A 497 15.67 -5.33 22.94
N ASP A 498 15.46 -4.21 22.27
CA ASP A 498 15.64 -2.88 22.83
C ASP A 498 14.26 -2.22 22.93
N PRO A 499 13.77 -1.87 24.12
CA PRO A 499 12.46 -1.22 24.25
C PRO A 499 12.41 0.17 23.60
N ASN A 500 13.56 0.79 23.35
CA ASN A 500 13.64 2.10 22.72
C ASN A 500 13.69 1.99 21.19
N LEU A 501 12.87 2.80 20.52
CA LEU A 501 12.86 2.92 19.05
C LEU A 501 14.03 3.73 18.49
N PHE A 502 14.71 4.50 19.35
CA PHE A 502 15.84 5.34 18.99
C PHE A 502 16.91 5.24 20.06
N ASP A 503 18.18 5.33 19.64
CA ASP A 503 19.28 5.50 20.57
C ASP A 503 19.22 6.93 21.12
N LEU A 504 19.11 7.08 22.43
CA LEU A 504 19.29 8.39 23.06
C LEU A 504 20.77 8.78 22.91
N PRO A 505 21.09 10.03 22.52
CA PRO A 505 22.47 10.47 22.57
C PRO A 505 23.01 10.26 24.00
N PRO A 506 24.27 9.83 24.16
CA PRO A 506 24.83 9.62 25.48
C PRO A 506 24.70 10.91 26.29
N ILE A 507 24.11 10.82 27.47
CA ILE A 507 24.16 11.90 28.46
C ILE A 507 25.64 12.04 28.81
N THR A 508 26.31 13.04 28.25
CA THR A 508 27.67 13.38 28.63
C THR A 508 27.59 13.95 30.04
N ASP A 509 27.82 13.08 31.02
CA ASP A 509 28.01 13.46 32.40
C ASP A 509 29.37 14.15 32.50
N SER A 510 29.40 15.47 32.30
CA SER A 510 30.59 16.29 32.52
C SER A 510 30.87 16.39 34.02
N ARG A 511 31.44 15.33 34.58
CA ARG A 511 32.11 15.33 35.88
C ARG A 511 33.50 14.74 35.73
N SER A 512 34.43 15.55 35.26
CA SER A 512 35.84 15.42 35.62
C SER A 512 36.35 16.79 36.04
N GLY A 513 36.83 16.86 37.28
CA GLY A 513 37.31 18.07 37.90
C GLY A 513 38.65 18.53 37.32
N GLY A 514 38.81 19.84 37.26
CA GLY A 514 40.08 20.55 37.19
C GLY A 514 39.90 21.87 37.93
N GLY A 515 40.43 21.96 39.15
CA GLY A 515 40.33 23.15 39.99
C GLY A 515 41.12 24.33 39.45
N GLY A 516 40.59 25.54 39.66
CA GLY A 516 41.25 26.79 39.29
C GLY A 516 40.33 27.99 39.47
N SER A 517 40.38 28.57 40.67
CA SER A 517 39.69 29.77 41.17
C SER A 517 39.56 30.94 40.18
N LEU A 518 38.37 31.56 40.10
CA LEU A 518 38.11 32.97 40.48
C LEU A 518 36.66 33.38 40.13
N GLY A 519 35.95 33.93 41.12
CA GLY A 519 34.88 34.92 40.89
C GLY A 519 33.44 34.40 40.89
N GLY A 520 32.80 34.43 42.07
CA GLY A 520 31.36 34.24 42.20
C GLY A 520 30.57 35.46 41.71
N ALA A 521 29.50 35.20 40.94
CA ALA A 521 28.33 36.06 40.82
C ALA A 521 27.11 35.22 40.38
N ALA A 522 26.36 34.78 41.40
CA ALA A 522 24.92 34.60 41.48
C ALA A 522 24.09 34.11 40.27
N LEU A 523 23.53 32.91 40.46
CA LEU A 523 22.18 32.48 40.10
C LEU A 523 21.13 33.61 40.19
N ALA A 524 20.46 33.91 39.07
CA ALA A 524 19.04 34.28 39.01
C ALA A 524 18.64 34.37 37.54
N LEU A 525 17.73 33.52 37.06
CA LEU A 525 16.75 33.79 35.98
C LEU A 525 16.08 32.48 35.53
N LEU A 526 15.28 31.87 36.40
CA LEU A 526 14.22 30.95 35.99
C LEU A 526 13.09 31.02 37.02
N PHE A 527 12.33 32.11 37.02
CA PHE A 527 10.91 32.14 37.39
C PHE A 527 10.32 33.50 36.97
N GLY A 528 9.27 33.46 36.14
CA GLY A 528 8.38 34.60 35.92
C GLY A 528 8.25 35.01 34.45
N CYS A 529 7.18 34.53 33.80
CA CYS A 529 6.20 35.40 33.13
C CYS A 529 5.09 34.54 32.52
N GLY A 530 4.15 34.15 33.37
CA GLY A 530 2.79 33.83 32.96
C GLY A 530 1.90 35.05 33.15
N TRP A 531 1.14 35.36 32.09
CA TRP A 531 -0.16 36.05 32.06
C TRP A 531 -0.24 37.57 32.21
N LEU A 532 -0.86 38.21 31.20
CA LEU A 532 -2.16 38.88 31.33
C LEU A 532 -2.65 39.43 29.99
N ARG A 533 -3.74 38.85 29.46
CA ARG A 533 -4.60 39.44 28.40
C ARG A 533 -5.89 39.89 29.08
N ARG A 534 -6.08 41.21 29.20
CA ARG A 534 -7.23 41.85 29.85
C ARG A 534 -8.43 41.90 28.88
N ARG A 535 -9.58 41.39 29.33
CA ARG A 535 -10.92 41.74 28.82
C ARG A 535 -11.33 43.10 29.39
N GLN A 536 -11.97 43.94 28.60
CA GLN A 536 -12.86 45.01 29.06
C GLN A 536 -14.24 44.81 28.43
N ARG A 537 -15.29 44.83 29.26
CA ARG A 537 -16.66 45.15 28.89
C ARG A 537 -16.91 46.61 29.24
N VAL A 538 -17.49 47.36 28.30
CA VAL A 538 -18.75 48.09 28.49
C VAL A 538 -19.62 47.72 27.30
#